data_AF-A0A392R0T4-F1
#
_entry.id   AF-A0A392R0T4-F1
#
_cell.length_a   1.000
_cell.length_b   1.000
_cell.length_c   1.000
_cell.angle_alpha   90.00
_cell.angle_beta   90.00
_cell.angle_gamma   90.00
#
_symmetry.space_group_name_H-M   'P 1'
#
loop_
_entity.id
_entity.type
_entity.pdbx_description
1 polymer ?
#
loop_
_entity_poly.entity_id
_entity_poly.type
_entity_poly.pdbx_seq_one_letter_code
_entity_poly.pdbx_strand_id
1 'polypeptide(L)' 'IKELMSQSNFTIRHTLREGNNCADFLAKLGASLDFDLTIHASPPEGFFDILRSDAAGTFFLRE' A
#
# COMPACT_ATOMS: atom_id res chain seq x y z
N ILE A 1 12.85 -5.97 -9.70
CA ILE A 1 11.81 -5.26 -10.50
C ILE A 1 12.03 -5.36 -12.00
N LYS A 2 13.19 -4.95 -12.56
CA LYS A 2 13.45 -5.03 -14.03
C LYS A 2 13.31 -6.43 -14.61
N GLU A 3 13.81 -7.44 -13.91
CA GLU A 3 13.69 -8.85 -14.33
C GLU A 3 12.22 -9.31 -14.34
N LEU A 4 11.47 -9.03 -13.28
CA LEU A 4 10.02 -9.32 -13.20
C LEU A 4 9.21 -8.62 -14.31
N MET A 5 9.57 -7.38 -14.63
CA MET A 5 9.01 -6.62 -15.75
C MET A 5 9.33 -7.23 -17.11
N SER A 6 10.50 -7.85 -17.28
CA SER A 6 10.87 -8.53 -18.53
C SER A 6 10.13 -9.85 -18.75
N GLN A 7 9.60 -10.44 -17.68
CA GLN A 7 8.94 -11.75 -17.71
C GLN A 7 7.43 -11.66 -17.96
N SER A 8 6.83 -10.46 -17.97
CA SER A 8 5.38 -10.28 -18.05
C SER A 8 4.99 -9.00 -18.78
N ASN A 9 3.78 -8.98 -19.35
CA ASN A 9 3.18 -7.74 -19.87
C ASN A 9 2.66 -6.91 -18.69
N PHE A 10 3.18 -5.70 -18.50
CA PHE A 10 2.76 -4.81 -17.42
C PHE A 10 2.45 -3.41 -17.92
N THR A 11 1.66 -2.67 -17.15
CA THR A 11 1.40 -1.24 -17.37
C THR A 11 1.72 -0.49 -16.08
N ILE A 12 2.57 0.53 -16.18
CA ILE A 12 2.80 1.45 -15.07
C ILE A 12 1.82 2.61 -15.22
N ARG A 13 1.09 2.91 -14.14
CA ARG A 13 0.21 4.08 -14.07
C ARG A 13 0.65 4.92 -12.87
N HIS A 14 0.72 6.23 -13.07
CA HIS A 14 0.88 7.15 -11.95
C HIS A 14 -0.47 7.31 -11.25
N THR A 15 -0.48 7.10 -9.94
CA THR A 15 -1.61 7.40 -9.06
C THR A 15 -1.26 8.58 -8.16
N LEU A 16 -2.27 9.23 -7.60
CA LEU A 16 -2.05 10.18 -6.50
C LEU A 16 -1.49 9.42 -5.29
N ARG A 17 -0.61 10.06 -4.53
CA ARG A 17 0.04 9.45 -3.35
C ARG A 17 -1.00 8.92 -2.38
N GLU A 18 -2.06 9.69 -2.19
CA GLU A 18 -3.14 9.38 -1.28
C GLU A 18 -4.04 8.26 -1.80
N GLY A 19 -4.06 8.01 -3.12
CA GLY A 19 -4.71 6.82 -3.71
C GLY A 19 -3.88 5.54 -3.59
N ASN A 20 -2.76 5.59 -2.86
CA ASN A 20 -1.90 4.45 -2.55
C ASN A 20 -1.62 4.34 -1.04
N ASN A 21 -2.55 4.83 -0.21
CA ASN A 21 -2.33 5.02 1.21
C ASN A 21 -2.19 3.68 1.96
N CYS A 22 -2.98 2.66 1.61
CA CYS A 22 -2.81 1.32 2.20
C CYS A 22 -1.40 0.76 1.97
N ALA A 23 -0.86 0.89 0.75
CA ALA A 23 0.46 0.37 0.42
C ALA A 23 1.57 1.13 1.15
N ASP A 24 1.46 2.45 1.27
CA ASP A 24 2.43 3.29 2.01
C ASP A 24 2.42 2.94 3.50
N PHE A 25 1.24 2.78 4.11
CA PHE A 25 1.12 2.35 5.51
C PHE A 25 1.79 0.99 5.75
N LEU A 26 1.48 -0.01 4.91
CA LEU A 26 2.04 -1.35 5.06
C LEU A 26 3.55 -1.39 4.80
N ALA A 27 4.05 -0.61 3.84
CA ALA A 27 5.48 -0.50 3.59
C ALA A 27 6.22 0.12 4.79
N LYS A 28 5.66 1.17 5.40
CA LYS A 28 6.21 1.79 6.61
C LYS A 28 6.16 0.86 7.81
N LEU A 29 5.04 0.15 8.00
CA LEU A 29 4.90 -0.85 9.05
C LEU A 29 5.96 -1.93 8.87
N GLY A 30 6.09 -2.51 7.67
CA GLY A 30 7.11 -3.51 7.37
C GLY A 30 8.54 -3.01 7.62
N ALA A 31 8.86 -1.79 7.19
CA ALA A 31 10.18 -1.17 7.41
C ALA A 31 10.50 -0.90 8.89
N SER A 32 9.47 -0.81 9.74
CA SER A 32 9.62 -0.63 11.20
C SER A 32 9.77 -1.94 11.98
N LEU A 33 9.59 -3.09 11.33
CA LEU A 33 9.70 -4.41 11.94
C LEU A 33 11.08 -4.99 11.65
N ASP A 34 11.69 -5.63 12.64
CA ASP A 34 12.98 -6.32 12.50
C ASP A 34 12.85 -7.71 11.84
N PHE A 35 11.64 -8.09 11.42
CA PHE A 35 11.33 -9.39 10.85
C PHE A 35 11.10 -9.30 9.34
N ASP A 36 11.70 -10.22 8.60
CA ASP A 36 11.54 -10.33 7.13
C ASP A 36 10.09 -10.60 6.72
N LEU A 37 9.31 -11.26 7.58
CA LEU A 37 7.90 -11.56 7.35
C LEU A 37 7.12 -11.56 8.66
N THR A 38 6.05 -10.78 8.70
CA THR A 38 5.10 -10.77 9.82
C THR A 38 3.70 -11.11 9.31
N ILE A 39 3.08 -12.12 9.91
CA ILE A 39 1.71 -12.55 9.58
C ILE A 39 0.78 -12.02 10.68
N HIS A 40 -0.16 -11.16 10.31
CA HIS A 40 -1.14 -10.61 11.24
C HIS A 40 -2.44 -11.42 11.17
N ALA A 41 -2.93 -11.91 12.32
CA ALA A 41 -4.22 -12.62 12.40
C ALA A 41 -5.44 -11.67 12.30
N SER A 42 -5.22 -10.38 12.54
CA SER A 42 -6.20 -9.29 12.39
C SER A 42 -5.54 -8.08 11.72
N PRO A 43 -6.30 -7.14 11.16
CA PRO A 43 -5.75 -5.90 10.64
C PRO A 43 -4.86 -5.19 11.69
N PRO A 44 -3.67 -4.67 11.31
CA PRO A 44 -2.85 -3.85 12.20
C PRO A 44 -3.62 -2.63 12.72
N GLU A 45 -3.25 -2.15 13.91
CA GLU A 45 -3.87 -0.94 14.49
C GLU A 45 -3.74 0.24 13.52
N GLY A 46 -4.84 0.99 13.34
CA GLY A 46 -4.92 2.10 12.38
C GLY A 46 -5.09 1.71 10.91
N PHE A 47 -4.90 0.44 10.53
CA PHE A 47 -5.05 0.02 9.13
C PHE A 47 -6.52 0.01 8.67
N PHE A 48 -7.45 -0.29 9.56
CA PHE A 48 -8.86 -0.45 9.21
C PHE A 48 -9.50 0.84 8.67
N ASP A 49 -9.14 1.99 9.24
CA ASP A 49 -9.63 3.30 8.78
C ASP A 49 -9.07 3.66 7.40
N ILE A 50 -7.78 3.35 7.17
CA ILE A 50 -7.12 3.56 5.87
C ILE A 50 -7.77 2.66 4.81
N LEU A 51 -8.00 1.39 5.13
CA LEU A 51 -8.66 0.43 4.23
C LEU A 51 -10.07 0.88 3.87
N ARG A 52 -10.84 1.37 4.84
CA ARG A 52 -12.18 1.90 4.59
C ARG A 52 -12.14 3.13 3.69
N SER A 53 -11.18 4.03 3.89
CA SER A 53 -11.00 5.22 3.05
C SER A 53 -10.68 4.85 1.59
N ASP A 54 -9.72 3.94 1.38
CA ASP A 54 -9.37 3.44 0.04
C ASP A 54 -10.57 2.75 -0.63
N ALA A 55 -11.31 1.91 0.11
CA ALA A 55 -12.50 1.23 -0.41
C ALA A 55 -13.63 2.20 -0.79
N ALA A 56 -13.77 3.32 -0.08
CA ALA A 56 -14.71 4.38 -0.39
C ALA A 56 -14.27 5.23 -1.61
N GLY A 57 -13.04 5.05 -2.11
CA GLY A 57 -12.49 5.84 -3.20
C GLY A 57 -12.40 7.32 -2.86
N THR A 58 -12.16 7.66 -1.57
CA THR A 58 -12.09 9.05 -1.13
C THR A 58 -11.05 9.81 -1.95
N PHE A 59 -11.52 10.83 -2.69
CA PHE A 59 -10.65 11.73 -3.42
C PHE A 59 -9.94 12.65 -2.42
N PHE A 60 -8.63 12.50 -2.31
CA PHE A 60 -7.83 13.44 -1.56
C PHE A 60 -7.56 14.66 -2.45
N LEU A 61 -7.97 15.84 -1.97
CA LEU A 61 -7.57 17.11 -2.57
C LEU A 61 -6.06 17.26 -2.40
N ARG A 62 -5.35 17.60 -3.48
CA ARG A 62 -3.99 18.13 -3.37
C ARG A 62 -4.09 19.51 -2.73
N GLU A 63 -3.47 19.69 -1.56
CA GLU A 63 -3.06 21.02 -1.10
C GLU A 63 -1.89 21.54 -1.94
#